data_AF-A0A293LGB4-F1
#
_entry.id   AF-A0A293LGB4-F1
#
_cell.length_a   1.000
_cell.length_b   1.000
_cell.length_c   1.000
_cell.angle_alpha   90.00
_cell.angle_beta   90.00
_cell.angle_gamma   90.00
#
_symmetry.space_group_name_H-M   'P 1'
#
loop_
_entity.id
_entity.type
_entity.pdbx_description
1 polymer ?
#
loop_
_entity_poly.entity_id
_entity_poly.type
_entity_poly.pdbx_seq_one_letter_code
_entity_poly.pdbx_strand_id
1 'polypeptide(L)'
;MTTLCFSCVKFSVSTPANYEALYAQVQEFITSCNGEQVRFATDMFADLCHLLAQSLVERQQPMRGIYLLSRAISKIQLFPSQLTSIHADMCQLCLLAKCLKPALQFLDIDITDISRENDHYDAKHFLLYFYYGGMVYTALKNYERALYFFEVAITTTSMAVSHVMMEAYKKYILVALILYGKVPSLPKYTSQVVSRFIKVRLLRVKWRSHLVCLTR
;
A
#
# COMPACT_ATOMS: atom_id res chain seq x y z
N MET A 1 -10.69 -12.34 -20.76
CA MET A 1 -9.37 -12.96 -20.49
C MET A 1 -8.33 -12.61 -21.56
N THR A 2 -8.60 -12.84 -22.85
CA THR A 2 -7.68 -12.48 -23.97
C THR A 2 -7.43 -10.98 -24.10
N THR A 3 -8.44 -10.13 -23.87
CA THR A 3 -8.31 -8.66 -23.90
C THR A 3 -7.46 -8.09 -22.74
N LEU A 4 -7.53 -8.72 -21.56
CA LEU A 4 -6.75 -8.35 -20.38
C LEU A 4 -5.25 -8.65 -20.59
N CYS A 5 -4.92 -9.88 -21.00
CA CYS A 5 -3.55 -10.24 -21.38
C CYS A 5 -2.99 -9.34 -22.49
N PHE A 6 -3.81 -9.03 -23.51
CA PHE A 6 -3.37 -8.17 -24.62
C PHE A 6 -3.14 -6.72 -24.18
N SER A 7 -3.95 -6.20 -23.24
CA SER A 7 -3.75 -4.88 -22.64
C SER A 7 -2.51 -4.83 -21.74
N CYS A 8 -2.25 -5.84 -20.89
CA CYS A 8 -1.04 -5.90 -20.07
C CYS A 8 0.24 -5.94 -20.93
N VAL A 9 0.24 -6.74 -22.00
CA VAL A 9 1.36 -6.81 -22.95
C VAL A 9 1.54 -5.51 -23.75
N LYS A 10 0.45 -4.83 -24.11
CA LYS A 10 0.57 -3.50 -24.74
C LYS A 10 1.09 -2.45 -23.76
N PHE A 11 0.74 -2.54 -22.48
CA PHE A 11 1.15 -1.57 -21.47
C PHE A 11 2.68 -1.59 -21.23
N SER A 12 3.31 -2.76 -21.30
CA SER A 12 4.78 -2.88 -21.20
C SER A 12 5.54 -2.43 -22.45
N VAL A 13 4.88 -2.30 -23.60
CA VAL A 13 5.50 -2.03 -24.92
C VAL A 13 5.14 -0.64 -25.49
N SER A 14 4.36 0.17 -24.78
CA SER A 14 3.77 1.39 -25.36
C SER A 14 4.72 2.57 -25.52
N THR A 15 4.78 3.10 -26.75
CA THR A 15 5.38 4.40 -27.08
C THR A 15 4.58 5.56 -26.46
N PRO A 16 5.23 6.70 -26.11
CA PRO A 16 4.60 7.80 -25.37
C PRO A 16 3.38 8.44 -26.07
N ALA A 17 3.31 8.36 -27.41
CA ALA A 17 2.19 8.86 -28.20
C ALA A 17 0.90 8.03 -28.08
N ASN A 18 1.02 6.73 -27.78
CA ASN A 18 -0.13 5.80 -27.68
C ASN A 18 -0.61 5.61 -26.24
N TYR A 19 0.10 6.16 -25.26
CA TYR A 19 -0.23 5.97 -23.84
C TYR A 19 -1.60 6.57 -23.47
N GLU A 20 -1.95 7.76 -23.95
CA GLU A 20 -3.25 8.38 -23.60
C GLU A 20 -4.43 7.58 -24.16
N ALA A 21 -4.30 7.05 -25.38
CA ALA A 21 -5.30 6.15 -25.96
C ALA A 21 -5.41 4.83 -25.17
N LEU A 22 -4.27 4.27 -24.75
CA LEU A 22 -4.23 3.07 -23.93
C LEU A 22 -4.81 3.31 -22.53
N TYR A 23 -4.48 4.44 -21.91
CA TYR A 23 -5.02 4.85 -20.62
C TYR A 23 -6.55 5.02 -20.70
N ALA A 24 -7.06 5.65 -21.76
CA ALA A 24 -8.49 5.76 -22.01
C ALA A 24 -9.17 4.39 -22.14
N GLN A 25 -8.56 3.45 -22.88
CA GLN A 25 -9.05 2.07 -23.01
C GLN A 25 -9.08 1.34 -21.66
N VAL A 26 -8.00 1.44 -20.87
CA VAL A 26 -7.92 0.84 -19.53
C VAL A 26 -8.96 1.47 -18.59
N GLN A 27 -9.12 2.79 -18.65
CA GLN A 27 -10.11 3.51 -17.86
C GLN A 27 -11.54 3.08 -18.19
N GLU A 28 -11.86 2.97 -19.48
CA GLU A 28 -13.16 2.49 -19.96
C GLU A 28 -13.38 1.04 -19.53
N PHE A 29 -12.37 0.19 -19.68
CA PHE A 29 -12.42 -1.20 -19.24
C PHE A 29 -12.73 -1.31 -17.75
N ILE A 30 -11.97 -0.67 -16.86
CA ILE A 30 -12.21 -0.73 -15.40
C ILE A 30 -13.59 -0.14 -15.04
N THR A 31 -14.04 0.86 -15.80
CA THR A 31 -15.34 1.51 -15.59
C THR A 31 -16.52 0.61 -15.98
N SER A 32 -16.43 -0.08 -17.12
CA SER A 32 -17.51 -0.89 -17.68
C SER A 32 -17.45 -2.36 -17.27
N CYS A 33 -16.34 -2.83 -16.69
CA CYS A 33 -16.15 -4.24 -16.36
C CYS A 33 -17.20 -4.77 -15.35
N ASN A 34 -17.63 -6.02 -15.59
CA ASN A 34 -18.44 -6.77 -14.65
C ASN A 34 -17.54 -7.37 -13.55
N GLY A 35 -17.84 -7.06 -12.28
CA GLY A 35 -17.07 -7.54 -11.13
C GLY A 35 -17.06 -9.07 -11.01
N GLU A 36 -18.12 -9.75 -11.44
CA GLU A 36 -18.17 -11.23 -11.43
C GLU A 36 -17.11 -11.82 -12.36
N GLN A 37 -16.92 -11.24 -13.54
CA GLN A 37 -15.91 -11.71 -14.51
C GLN A 37 -14.48 -11.42 -14.03
N VAL A 38 -14.27 -10.29 -13.37
CA VAL A 38 -12.96 -9.93 -12.78
C VAL A 38 -12.55 -10.93 -11.71
N ARG A 39 -13.51 -11.44 -10.93
CA ARG A 39 -13.24 -12.43 -9.86
C ARG A 39 -12.73 -13.78 -10.38
N PHE A 40 -12.95 -14.11 -11.65
CA PHE A 40 -12.37 -15.31 -12.27
C PHE A 40 -10.92 -15.11 -12.73
N ALA A 41 -10.41 -13.87 -12.72
CA ALA A 41 -9.08 -13.49 -13.19
C ALA A 41 -8.49 -12.34 -12.35
N THR A 42 -8.48 -12.53 -11.03
CA THR A 42 -8.04 -11.51 -10.06
C THR A 42 -6.57 -11.17 -10.22
N ASP A 43 -5.75 -12.15 -10.59
CA ASP A 43 -4.32 -12.06 -10.87
C ASP A 43 -4.01 -11.09 -12.02
N MET A 44 -4.58 -11.33 -13.20
CA MET A 44 -4.36 -10.47 -14.37
C MET A 44 -4.91 -9.06 -14.14
N PHE A 45 -5.99 -8.95 -13.38
CA PHE A 45 -6.58 -7.66 -13.04
C PHE A 45 -5.71 -6.88 -12.06
N ALA A 46 -5.15 -7.54 -11.06
CA ALA A 46 -4.18 -6.95 -10.13
C ALA A 46 -2.91 -6.51 -10.88
N ASP A 47 -2.35 -7.37 -11.74
CA ASP A 47 -1.18 -7.05 -12.57
C ASP A 47 -1.41 -5.81 -13.45
N LEU A 48 -2.60 -5.71 -14.08
CA LEU A 48 -2.97 -4.53 -14.86
C LEU A 48 -3.00 -3.26 -13.98
N CYS A 49 -3.54 -3.37 -12.77
CA CYS A 49 -3.61 -2.26 -11.82
C CYS A 49 -2.22 -1.85 -11.32
N HIS A 50 -1.34 -2.81 -11.02
CA HIS A 50 0.05 -2.58 -10.64
C HIS A 50 0.82 -1.85 -11.74
N LEU A 51 0.73 -2.33 -12.99
CA LEU A 51 1.37 -1.69 -14.15
C LEU A 51 0.85 -0.26 -14.38
N LEU A 52 -0.46 -0.07 -14.28
CA LEU A 52 -1.10 1.25 -14.38
C LEU A 52 -0.63 2.20 -13.27
N ALA A 53 -0.53 1.72 -12.03
CA ALA A 53 -0.03 2.51 -10.93
C ALA A 53 1.43 2.93 -11.18
N GLN A 54 2.29 1.98 -11.56
CA GLN A 54 3.69 2.24 -11.85
C GLN A 54 3.87 3.28 -12.97
N SER A 55 3.14 3.16 -14.09
CA SER A 55 3.26 4.13 -15.18
C SER A 55 2.78 5.53 -14.79
N LEU A 56 1.77 5.64 -13.95
CA LEU A 56 1.30 6.93 -13.43
C LEU A 56 2.32 7.58 -12.50
N VAL A 57 3.06 6.77 -11.72
CA VAL A 57 4.17 7.24 -10.89
C VAL A 57 5.32 7.74 -11.76
N GLU A 58 5.73 6.96 -12.77
CA GLU A 58 6.81 7.31 -13.70
C GLU A 58 6.50 8.61 -14.47
N ARG A 59 5.23 8.82 -14.84
CA ARG A 59 4.76 9.99 -15.58
C ARG A 59 4.34 11.17 -14.69
N GLN A 60 4.53 11.09 -13.37
CA GLN A 60 4.20 12.15 -12.41
C GLN A 60 2.71 12.59 -12.43
N GLN A 61 1.79 11.67 -12.75
CA GLN A 61 0.34 11.93 -12.77
C GLN A 61 -0.48 11.00 -11.85
N PRO A 62 -0.09 10.83 -10.56
CA PRO A 62 -0.74 9.88 -9.67
C PRO A 62 -2.22 10.20 -9.37
N MET A 63 -2.64 11.46 -9.47
CA MET A 63 -4.02 11.86 -9.16
C MET A 63 -5.08 11.19 -10.05
N ARG A 64 -4.76 10.98 -11.34
CA ARG A 64 -5.70 10.36 -12.29
C ARG A 64 -6.04 8.91 -11.91
N GLY A 65 -5.06 8.20 -11.35
CA GLY A 65 -5.19 6.79 -10.98
C GLY A 65 -5.98 6.53 -9.70
N ILE A 66 -6.09 7.50 -8.79
CA ILE A 66 -6.70 7.27 -7.47
C ILE A 66 -8.17 6.83 -7.59
N TYR A 67 -8.96 7.57 -8.37
CA TYR A 67 -10.38 7.24 -8.56
C TYR A 67 -10.54 5.92 -9.34
N LEU A 68 -9.66 5.70 -10.32
CA LEU A 68 -9.69 4.50 -11.15
C LEU A 68 -9.38 3.24 -10.34
N LEU A 69 -8.33 3.27 -9.52
CA LEU A 69 -7.99 2.17 -8.61
C LEU A 69 -9.05 1.97 -7.52
N SER A 70 -9.67 3.04 -7.01
CA SER A 70 -10.76 2.91 -6.03
C SER A 70 -11.95 2.12 -6.61
N ARG A 71 -12.28 2.35 -7.88
CA ARG A 71 -13.30 1.57 -8.59
C ARG A 71 -12.84 0.14 -8.86
N ALA A 72 -11.58 -0.05 -9.25
CA ALA A 72 -10.99 -1.37 -9.45
C ALA A 72 -11.08 -2.23 -8.17
N ILE A 73 -10.70 -1.66 -7.02
CA ILE A 73 -10.82 -2.28 -5.69
C ILE A 73 -12.26 -2.68 -5.40
N SER A 74 -13.20 -1.77 -5.66
CA SER A 74 -14.63 -2.03 -5.43
C SER A 74 -15.19 -3.16 -6.28
N LYS A 75 -14.58 -3.45 -7.44
CA LYS A 75 -14.99 -4.52 -8.37
C LYS A 75 -14.35 -5.87 -8.03
N ILE A 76 -13.09 -5.88 -7.63
CA ILE A 76 -12.36 -7.11 -7.30
C ILE A 76 -12.77 -7.67 -5.94
N GLN A 77 -13.09 -6.81 -4.96
CA GLN A 77 -13.44 -7.26 -3.62
C GLN A 77 -14.79 -8.00 -3.59
N LEU A 78 -14.86 -9.08 -2.82
CA LEU A 78 -16.09 -9.80 -2.49
C LEU A 78 -16.85 -9.10 -1.36
N PHE A 79 -16.12 -8.58 -0.38
CA PHE A 79 -16.63 -7.85 0.78
C PHE A 79 -15.70 -6.66 1.08
N PRO A 80 -16.22 -5.58 1.69
CA PRO A 80 -15.46 -4.34 1.89
C PRO A 80 -14.28 -4.48 2.87
N SER A 81 -14.24 -5.55 3.66
CA SER A 81 -13.16 -5.87 4.60
C SER A 81 -12.08 -6.77 3.98
N GLN A 82 -12.10 -6.99 2.66
CA GLN A 82 -11.13 -7.81 1.95
C GLN A 82 -9.94 -6.96 1.48
N LEU A 83 -8.74 -7.30 1.94
CA LEU A 83 -7.51 -6.67 1.45
C LEU A 83 -7.05 -7.30 0.14
N THR A 84 -6.89 -6.49 -0.89
CA THR A 84 -6.26 -6.86 -2.16
C THR A 84 -4.89 -6.20 -2.32
N SER A 85 -4.07 -6.71 -3.24
CA SER A 85 -2.75 -6.13 -3.57
C SER A 85 -2.86 -4.66 -4.04
N ILE A 86 -3.91 -4.35 -4.78
CA ILE A 86 -4.22 -3.02 -5.37
C ILE A 86 -4.39 -1.92 -4.30
N HIS A 87 -4.77 -2.29 -3.07
CA HIS A 87 -4.90 -1.32 -1.99
C HIS A 87 -3.56 -0.64 -1.65
N ALA A 88 -2.44 -1.37 -1.78
CA ALA A 88 -1.11 -0.82 -1.53
C ALA A 88 -0.76 0.25 -2.58
N ASP A 89 -1.02 -0.02 -3.86
CA ASP A 89 -0.77 0.93 -4.96
C ASP A 89 -1.63 2.18 -4.82
N MET A 90 -2.91 1.99 -4.46
CA MET A 90 -3.83 3.10 -4.27
C MET A 90 -3.34 4.03 -3.16
N CYS A 91 -2.88 3.47 -2.03
CA CYS A 91 -2.28 4.26 -0.95
C CYS A 91 -1.00 4.97 -1.41
N GLN A 92 -0.16 4.31 -2.21
CA GLN A 92 1.05 4.90 -2.78
C GLN A 92 0.72 6.10 -3.69
N LEU A 93 -0.25 5.97 -4.60
CA LEU A 93 -0.70 7.06 -5.46
C LEU A 93 -1.26 8.22 -4.64
N CYS A 94 -2.05 7.95 -3.61
CA CYS A 94 -2.60 8.97 -2.72
C CYS A 94 -1.50 9.77 -1.99
N LEU A 95 -0.47 9.07 -1.50
CA LEU A 95 0.69 9.70 -0.85
C LEU A 95 1.47 10.60 -1.81
N LEU A 96 1.73 10.13 -3.04
CA LEU A 96 2.45 10.91 -4.06
C LEU A 96 1.65 12.13 -4.53
N ALA A 97 0.34 11.97 -4.70
CA ALA A 97 -0.58 13.04 -5.04
C ALA A 97 -0.85 14.02 -3.90
N LYS A 98 -0.43 13.71 -2.66
CA LYS A 98 -0.81 14.43 -1.43
C LYS A 98 -2.33 14.52 -1.22
N CYS A 99 -3.10 13.63 -1.84
CA CYS A 99 -4.55 13.58 -1.72
C CYS A 99 -4.95 12.36 -0.89
N LEU A 100 -5.11 12.57 0.41
CA LEU A 100 -5.27 11.49 1.39
C LEU A 100 -6.73 11.10 1.65
N LYS A 101 -7.68 11.99 1.32
CA LYS A 101 -9.11 11.78 1.59
C LYS A 101 -9.68 10.50 0.95
N PRO A 102 -9.36 10.16 -0.31
CA PRO A 102 -9.89 8.94 -0.93
C PRO A 102 -9.36 7.66 -0.28
N ALA A 103 -8.15 7.68 0.31
CA ALA A 103 -7.58 6.51 0.97
C ALA A 103 -8.34 6.15 2.27
N LEU A 104 -8.91 7.14 2.95
CA LEU A 104 -9.62 6.93 4.22
C LEU A 104 -10.81 5.98 4.09
N GLN A 105 -11.52 5.99 2.96
CA GLN A 105 -12.69 5.13 2.76
C GLN A 105 -12.35 3.62 2.85
N PHE A 106 -11.10 3.26 2.56
CA PHE A 106 -10.61 1.88 2.65
C PHE A 106 -9.83 1.64 3.93
N LEU A 107 -9.03 2.62 4.37
CA LEU A 107 -8.22 2.53 5.58
C LEU A 107 -9.07 2.50 6.86
N ASP A 108 -10.24 3.15 6.86
CA ASP A 108 -11.10 3.20 8.05
C ASP A 108 -11.85 1.89 8.33
N ILE A 109 -11.83 0.96 7.37
CA ILE A 109 -12.46 -0.35 7.47
C ILE A 109 -11.42 -1.35 7.96
N ASP A 110 -11.72 -2.02 9.07
CA ASP A 110 -10.85 -3.08 9.59
C ASP A 110 -10.88 -4.28 8.65
N ILE A 111 -9.68 -4.68 8.21
CA ILE A 111 -9.50 -5.81 7.30
C ILE A 111 -9.67 -7.10 8.08
N THR A 112 -10.57 -7.96 7.60
CA THR A 112 -10.86 -9.27 8.20
C THR A 112 -10.29 -10.42 7.39
N ASP A 113 -10.06 -10.22 6.10
CA ASP A 113 -9.63 -11.28 5.19
C ASP A 113 -8.75 -10.72 4.06
N ILE A 114 -7.91 -11.58 3.49
CA ILE A 114 -6.91 -11.22 2.49
C ILE A 114 -7.23 -11.98 1.21
N SER A 115 -7.42 -11.26 0.10
CA SER A 115 -7.67 -11.86 -1.21
C SER A 115 -6.48 -12.70 -1.66
N ARG A 116 -6.69 -13.98 -1.95
CA ARG A 116 -5.66 -14.85 -2.50
C ARG A 116 -5.70 -14.80 -4.03
N GLU A 117 -4.91 -13.89 -4.61
CA GLU A 117 -4.63 -13.91 -6.04
C GLU A 117 -3.78 -15.16 -6.34
N ASN A 118 -4.36 -16.19 -6.99
CA ASN A 118 -3.70 -17.46 -7.34
C ASN A 118 -2.94 -18.16 -6.20
N ASP A 119 -3.58 -18.30 -5.03
CA ASP A 119 -3.03 -19.01 -3.85
C ASP A 119 -1.75 -18.38 -3.25
N HIS A 120 -1.22 -17.31 -3.83
CA HIS A 120 0.00 -16.64 -3.39
C HIS A 120 -0.25 -15.15 -3.21
N TYR A 121 -0.53 -14.75 -1.98
CA TYR A 121 -0.49 -13.34 -1.63
C TYR A 121 0.96 -12.89 -1.41
N ASP A 122 1.46 -11.93 -2.18
CA ASP A 122 2.79 -11.38 -1.93
C ASP A 122 2.76 -10.54 -0.64
N ALA A 123 3.39 -11.08 0.41
CA ALA A 123 3.51 -10.46 1.72
C ALA A 123 4.05 -9.02 1.65
N LYS A 124 4.78 -8.66 0.59
CA LYS A 124 5.22 -7.27 0.37
C LYS A 124 4.06 -6.29 0.27
N HIS A 125 3.01 -6.61 -0.48
CA HIS A 125 1.85 -5.71 -0.65
C HIS A 125 1.09 -5.53 0.67
N PHE A 126 1.03 -6.57 1.51
CA PHE A 126 0.47 -6.46 2.86
C PHE A 126 1.27 -5.45 3.68
N LEU A 127 2.59 -5.64 3.75
CA LEU A 127 3.48 -4.75 4.51
C LEU A 127 3.41 -3.31 3.99
N LEU A 128 3.38 -3.12 2.66
CA LEU A 128 3.28 -1.81 2.04
C LEU A 128 1.96 -1.13 2.35
N TYR A 129 0.84 -1.86 2.32
CA TYR A 129 -0.47 -1.33 2.68
C TYR A 129 -0.48 -0.76 4.10
N PHE A 130 -0.04 -1.54 5.09
CA PHE A 130 -0.01 -1.05 6.49
C PHE A 130 0.99 0.08 6.69
N TYR A 131 2.14 0.03 6.01
CA TYR A 131 3.13 1.10 6.07
C TYR A 131 2.63 2.42 5.49
N TYR A 132 2.03 2.38 4.29
CA TYR A 132 1.45 3.55 3.65
C TYR A 132 0.23 4.05 4.41
N GLY A 133 -0.65 3.17 4.89
CA GLY A 133 -1.77 3.52 5.76
C GLY A 133 -1.33 4.25 7.02
N GLY A 134 -0.28 3.76 7.69
CA GLY A 134 0.32 4.45 8.85
C GLY A 134 0.86 5.84 8.49
N MET A 135 1.49 6.00 7.32
CA MET A 135 1.94 7.32 6.83
C MET A 135 0.77 8.27 6.53
N VAL A 136 -0.31 7.76 5.92
CA VAL A 136 -1.53 8.53 5.64
C VAL A 136 -2.13 9.06 6.95
N TYR A 137 -2.32 8.19 7.95
CA TYR A 137 -2.85 8.60 9.26
C TYR A 137 -1.92 9.56 10.01
N THR A 138 -0.60 9.35 9.91
CA THR A 138 0.39 10.28 10.50
C THR A 138 0.27 11.67 9.87
N ALA A 139 0.09 11.75 8.56
CA ALA A 139 -0.10 13.01 7.85
C ALA A 139 -1.43 13.70 8.20
N LEU A 140 -2.47 12.92 8.52
CA LEU A 140 -3.76 13.40 9.00
C LEU A 140 -3.79 13.70 10.51
N LYS A 141 -2.66 13.57 11.21
CA LYS A 141 -2.50 13.75 12.66
C LYS A 141 -3.35 12.80 13.51
N ASN A 142 -3.84 11.71 12.95
CA ASN A 142 -4.50 10.65 13.71
C ASN A 142 -3.44 9.64 14.17
N TYR A 143 -2.74 9.98 15.25
CA TYR A 143 -1.60 9.21 15.74
C TYR A 143 -1.99 7.87 16.35
N GLU A 144 -3.20 7.74 16.91
CA GLU A 144 -3.70 6.49 17.49
C GLU A 144 -3.85 5.39 16.42
N ARG A 145 -4.59 5.69 15.35
CA ARG A 145 -4.71 4.79 14.19
C ARG A 145 -3.36 4.55 13.53
N ALA A 146 -2.53 5.58 13.35
CA ALA A 146 -1.21 5.43 12.76
C ALA A 146 -0.33 4.44 13.54
N LEU A 147 -0.37 4.49 14.88
CA LEU A 147 0.40 3.60 15.73
C LEU A 147 -0.05 2.15 15.58
N TYR A 148 -1.37 1.90 15.56
CA TYR A 148 -1.93 0.57 15.29
C TYR A 148 -1.47 0.02 13.94
N PHE A 149 -1.55 0.82 12.88
CA PHE A 149 -1.11 0.40 11.54
C PHE A 149 0.38 0.04 11.49
N PHE A 150 1.24 0.84 12.14
CA PHE A 150 2.66 0.52 12.23
C PHE A 150 2.93 -0.71 13.09
N GLU A 151 2.17 -0.92 14.17
CA GLU A 151 2.26 -2.12 15.01
C GLU A 151 1.91 -3.39 14.23
N VAL A 152 0.84 -3.37 13.43
CA VAL A 152 0.48 -4.48 12.53
C VAL A 152 1.61 -4.76 11.54
N ALA A 153 2.20 -3.72 10.94
CA ALA A 153 3.32 -3.89 10.01
C ALA A 153 4.58 -4.53 10.65
N ILE A 154 4.83 -4.30 11.95
CA ILE A 154 5.97 -4.86 12.69
C ILE A 154 5.67 -6.28 13.20
N THR A 155 4.43 -6.55 13.55
CA THR A 155 3.98 -7.85 14.10
C THR A 155 3.82 -8.90 13.00
N THR A 156 3.59 -8.49 11.76
CA THR A 156 3.48 -9.39 10.60
C THR A 156 4.77 -10.20 10.44
N THR A 157 4.70 -11.48 10.78
CA THR A 157 5.84 -12.40 10.81
C THR A 157 6.25 -12.81 9.40
N SER A 158 7.26 -12.14 8.85
CA SER A 158 7.96 -12.63 7.66
C SER A 158 9.30 -13.28 8.03
N MET A 159 9.66 -14.37 7.35
CA MET A 159 10.92 -15.08 7.54
C MET A 159 12.15 -14.20 7.27
N ALA A 160 11.96 -13.13 6.48
CA ALA A 160 12.98 -12.14 6.20
C ALA A 160 12.53 -10.74 6.64
N VAL A 161 13.42 -10.02 7.33
CA VAL A 161 13.19 -8.62 7.71
C VAL A 161 13.31 -7.74 6.46
N SER A 162 12.18 -7.17 6.03
CA SER A 162 12.14 -6.25 4.89
C SER A 162 12.60 -4.84 5.28
N HIS A 163 13.09 -4.08 4.30
CA HIS A 163 13.43 -2.66 4.50
C HIS A 163 12.22 -1.82 4.94
N VAL A 164 11.03 -2.14 4.43
CA VAL A 164 9.76 -1.48 4.78
C VAL A 164 9.47 -1.63 6.27
N MET A 165 9.65 -2.83 6.83
CA MET A 165 9.42 -3.09 8.25
C MET A 165 10.37 -2.29 9.15
N MET A 166 11.62 -2.12 8.72
CA MET A 166 12.60 -1.29 9.46
C MET A 166 12.25 0.20 9.43
N GLU A 167 11.72 0.71 8.32
CA GLU A 167 11.26 2.09 8.22
C GLU A 167 9.98 2.33 9.00
N ALA A 168 9.03 1.38 8.95
CA ALA A 168 7.81 1.38 9.74
C ALA A 168 8.15 1.45 11.24
N TYR A 169 9.12 0.66 11.70
CA TYR A 169 9.55 0.66 13.10
C TYR A 169 10.15 2.00 13.57
N LYS A 170 10.96 2.66 12.72
CA LYS A 170 11.48 4.00 13.05
C LYS A 170 10.34 5.00 13.20
N LYS A 171 9.35 4.95 12.30
CA LYS A 171 8.16 5.81 12.37
C LYS A 171 7.26 5.48 13.56
N TYR A 172 7.13 4.20 13.91
CA TYR A 172 6.41 3.75 15.11
C TYR A 172 6.98 4.39 16.38
N ILE A 173 8.30 4.36 16.57
CA ILE A 173 8.95 5.03 17.72
C ILE A 173 8.62 6.52 17.73
N LEU A 174 8.72 7.19 16.57
CA LEU A 174 8.46 8.63 16.48
C LEU A 174 6.99 8.96 16.83
N VAL A 175 6.03 8.23 16.24
CA VAL A 175 4.60 8.42 16.51
C VAL A 175 4.27 8.12 17.96
N ALA A 176 4.84 7.06 18.52
CA ALA A 176 4.66 6.72 19.93
C ALA A 176 5.22 7.77 20.90
N LEU A 177 6.40 8.35 20.58
CA LEU A 177 6.96 9.46 21.35
C LEU A 177 6.09 10.72 21.25
N ILE A 178 5.47 10.98 20.10
CA ILE A 178 4.55 12.11 19.93
C ILE A 178 3.28 11.91 20.76
N LEU A 179 2.71 10.71 20.75
CA LEU A 179 1.42 10.43 21.41
C LEU A 179 1.56 10.27 22.93
N TYR A 180 2.50 9.45 23.39
CA TYR A 180 2.61 9.05 24.80
C TYR A 180 3.81 9.67 25.54
N GLY A 181 4.74 10.31 24.83
CA GLY A 181 6.00 10.80 25.40
C GLY A 181 6.96 9.67 25.84
N LYS A 182 6.60 8.41 25.61
CA LYS A 182 7.37 7.21 25.94
C LYS A 182 7.16 6.16 24.84
N VAL A 183 8.17 5.32 24.60
CA VAL A 183 8.05 4.22 23.63
C VAL A 183 7.34 3.05 24.33
N PRO A 184 6.11 2.69 23.93
CA PRO A 184 5.42 1.52 24.47
C PRO A 184 6.22 0.27 24.10
N SER A 185 6.36 -0.65 25.06
CA SER A 185 7.00 -1.92 24.82
C SER A 185 6.20 -2.70 23.77
N LEU A 186 6.86 -3.14 22.71
CA LEU A 186 6.24 -4.02 21.72
C LEU A 186 5.59 -5.23 22.41
N PRO A 187 4.43 -5.69 21.92
CA PRO A 187 3.77 -6.86 22.48
C PRO A 187 4.68 -8.08 22.47
N LYS A 188 4.60 -8.90 23.53
CA LYS A 188 5.46 -10.08 23.72
C LYS A 188 5.32 -11.15 22.62
N TYR A 189 4.25 -11.09 21.82
CA TYR A 189 4.02 -11.98 20.67
C TYR A 189 4.75 -11.54 19.39
N THR A 190 5.45 -10.40 19.39
CA THR A 190 6.30 -10.01 18.26
C THR A 190 7.42 -11.04 18.06
N SER A 191 7.66 -11.44 16.81
CA SER A 191 8.63 -12.49 16.52
C SER A 191 10.01 -12.15 17.09
N GLN A 192 10.70 -13.16 17.65
CA GLN A 192 12.03 -12.98 18.22
C GLN A 192 13.05 -12.45 17.20
N VAL A 193 12.83 -12.71 15.91
CA VAL A 193 13.62 -12.20 14.79
C VAL A 193 13.56 -10.66 14.75
N VAL A 194 12.34 -10.11 14.77
CA VAL A 194 12.09 -8.66 14.81
C VAL A 194 12.73 -8.05 16.05
N SER A 195 12.53 -8.63 17.24
CA SER A 195 13.17 -8.12 18.47
C SER A 195 14.70 -8.16 18.44
N ARG A 196 15.32 -9.17 17.83
CA ARG A 196 16.78 -9.32 17.74
C ARG A 196 17.38 -8.36 16.71
N PHE A 197 16.85 -8.33 15.48
CA PHE A 197 17.38 -7.47 14.41
C PHE A 197 17.17 -5.98 14.68
N ILE A 198 16.03 -5.61 15.28
CA ILE A 198 15.72 -4.23 15.59
C ILE A 198 16.58 -3.70 16.75
N LYS A 199 16.77 -4.50 17.82
CA LYS A 199 17.61 -4.11 18.96
C LYS A 199 19.08 -3.95 18.55
N VAL A 200 19.59 -4.82 17.66
CA VAL A 200 20.97 -4.74 17.14
C VAL A 200 21.19 -3.51 16.26
N ARG A 201 20.22 -3.12 15.41
CA ARG A 201 20.39 -1.99 14.50
C ARG A 201 20.12 -0.63 15.16
N LEU A 202 19.23 -0.55 16.15
CA LEU A 202 19.00 0.65 16.95
C LEU A 202 20.26 1.11 17.70
N LEU A 203 21.10 0.18 18.18
CA LEU A 203 22.40 0.51 18.80
C LEU A 203 23.40 1.16 17.84
N ARG A 204 23.20 1.03 16.52
CA ARG A 204 24.02 1.68 15.47
C ARG A 204 23.42 2.96 14.90
N VAL A 205 22.14 3.27 15.15
CA VAL A 205 21.51 4.48 14.59
C VAL A 205 21.80 5.66 15.51
N LYS A 206 22.81 6.45 15.13
CA LYS A 206 23.10 7.76 15.71
C LYS A 206 21.92 8.70 15.37
N TRP A 207 20.98 8.86 16.30
CA TRP A 207 19.75 9.67 16.18
C TRP A 207 19.97 11.19 16.05
N ARG A 208 21.01 11.66 15.34
CA ARG A 208 21.39 13.09 15.38
C ARG A 208 21.05 13.95 14.16
N SER A 209 20.47 13.42 13.07
CA SER A 209 20.42 14.24 11.82
C SER A 209 19.07 14.35 11.11
N HIS A 210 18.04 13.58 11.45
CA HIS A 210 16.77 13.59 10.68
C HIS A 210 15.58 14.31 11.33
N LEU A 211 15.75 14.85 12.54
CA LEU A 211 14.68 15.62 13.22
C LEU A 211 14.43 17.02 12.63
N VAL A 212 15.25 17.49 11.68
CA VAL A 212 15.16 18.88 11.17
C VAL A 212 14.27 19.01 9.91
N CYS A 213 13.90 17.93 9.23
CA CYS A 213 13.13 18.03 7.97
C CYS A 213 11.61 17.90 8.11
N LEU A 214 11.03 17.76 9.31
CA LEU A 214 9.57 17.62 9.46
C LEU A 214 8.85 18.89 9.94
N THR A 215 9.55 20.02 10.07
CA THR A 215 8.96 21.30 10.55
C THR A 215 9.30 22.51 9.68
N ARG A 216 9.45 22.34 8.36
CA ARG A 216 9.41 23.45 7.40
C ARG A 216 8.56 23.12 6.20
#